data_AF-A0ABD2H186-F1
#
_entry.id   AF-A0ABD2H186-F1
#
_cell.length_a   1.000
_cell.length_b   1.000
_cell.length_c   1.000
_cell.angle_alpha   90.00
_cell.angle_beta   90.00
_cell.angle_gamma   90.00
#
_symmetry.space_group_name_H-M   'P 1'
#
loop_
_entity.id
_entity.type
_entity.pdbx_description
1 polymer ?
#
loop_
_entity_poly.entity_id
_entity_poly.type
_entity_poly.pdbx_seq_one_letter_code
_entity_poly.pdbx_strand_id
1 'polypeptide(L)'
;MGTPGDLPAWKVTMFLFNLISAVVAKRHIVYWNSTNTRLTTGDMSIQVNLNDYLDIYCPHYPNKRPQGSGQPEELALYLVGEASFQGCVETRGAIKRWECNTPYDPFGPVRFSEKIQRFTPFSLGFEFLPGRHYYYSSLPTDEGPPLPCMKLRVTVCCEPITTSEGSKQIQETGAVISACYLRTASPPLLLTLVLLLLTT
;
A
#
# COMPACT_ATOMS: atom_id res chain seq x y z
N MET A 1 28.38 -47.11 -13.00
CA MET A 1 28.59 -46.02 -12.04
C MET A 1 27.92 -44.77 -12.58
N GLY A 2 26.71 -44.45 -12.14
CA GLY A 2 26.07 -43.16 -12.43
C GLY A 2 26.37 -42.21 -11.28
N THR A 3 26.97 -41.06 -11.57
CA THR A 3 27.20 -40.00 -10.59
C THR A 3 25.86 -39.36 -10.21
N PRO A 4 25.48 -39.32 -8.93
CA PRO A 4 24.21 -38.78 -8.52
C PRO A 4 24.25 -37.24 -8.52
N GLY A 5 23.36 -36.62 -9.30
CA GLY A 5 22.63 -35.44 -8.83
C GLY A 5 23.21 -34.04 -9.09
N ASP A 6 24.02 -33.80 -10.12
CA ASP A 6 24.34 -32.42 -10.51
C ASP A 6 23.17 -31.80 -11.30
N LEU A 7 22.33 -31.03 -10.60
CA LEU A 7 21.33 -30.17 -11.23
C LEU A 7 22.06 -29.16 -12.13
N PRO A 8 21.72 -29.07 -13.43
CA PRO A 8 22.46 -28.21 -14.36
C PRO A 8 22.32 -26.74 -13.93
N ALA A 9 23.43 -26.00 -13.97
CA ALA A 9 23.56 -24.65 -13.40
C ALA A 9 22.43 -23.67 -13.82
N TRP A 10 21.89 -23.82 -15.03
CA TRP A 10 20.77 -23.00 -15.51
C TRP A 10 19.43 -23.25 -14.77
N LYS A 11 19.20 -24.48 -14.26
CA LYS A 11 18.04 -24.79 -13.42
C LYS A 11 18.18 -24.09 -12.07
N VAL A 12 19.39 -24.08 -11.48
CA VAL A 12 19.67 -23.37 -10.23
C VAL A 12 19.49 -21.86 -10.39
N THR A 13 19.99 -21.26 -11.48
CA THR A 13 19.81 -19.82 -11.73
C THR A 13 18.35 -19.46 -12.02
N MET A 14 17.60 -20.29 -12.74
CA MET A 14 16.16 -20.07 -12.92
C MET A 14 15.37 -20.16 -11.61
N PHE A 15 15.69 -21.11 -10.73
CA PHE A 15 15.08 -21.19 -9.40
C PHE A 15 15.43 -19.98 -8.53
N LEU A 16 16.71 -19.55 -8.51
CA LEU A 16 17.15 -18.37 -7.78
C LEU A 16 16.46 -17.09 -8.28
N PHE A 17 16.33 -16.91 -9.60
CA PHE A 17 15.64 -15.75 -10.18
C PHE A 17 14.14 -15.73 -9.86
N ASN A 18 13.47 -16.90 -9.84
CA ASN A 18 12.07 -17.02 -9.43
C ASN A 18 11.88 -16.77 -7.91
N LEU A 19 12.81 -17.24 -7.08
CA LEU A 19 12.82 -16.97 -5.64
C LEU A 19 13.01 -15.47 -5.35
N ILE A 20 13.93 -14.80 -6.03
CA ILE A 20 14.18 -13.36 -5.85
C ILE A 20 12.98 -12.53 -6.31
N SER A 21 12.32 -12.90 -7.41
CA SER A 21 11.14 -12.21 -7.91
C SER A 21 9.94 -12.29 -6.95
N ALA A 22 9.85 -13.34 -6.13
CA ALA A 22 8.81 -13.50 -5.12
C ALA A 22 9.04 -12.65 -3.85
N VAL A 23 10.20 -12.01 -3.70
CA VAL A 23 10.64 -11.24 -2.51
C VAL A 23 10.52 -9.72 -2.71
N VAL A 24 10.17 -9.25 -3.90
CA VAL A 24 10.07 -7.80 -4.17
C VAL A 24 8.80 -7.22 -3.55
N ALA A 25 8.98 -6.26 -2.65
CA ALA A 25 7.90 -5.45 -2.09
C ALA A 25 7.15 -4.67 -3.19
N LYS A 26 5.81 -4.73 -3.19
CA LYS A 26 5.00 -3.97 -4.14
C LYS A 26 4.92 -2.51 -3.69
N ARG A 27 4.88 -1.59 -4.65
CA ARG A 27 4.65 -0.15 -4.40
C ARG A 27 3.26 0.24 -4.90
N HIS A 28 2.47 0.87 -4.04
CA HIS A 28 1.13 1.35 -4.33
C HIS A 28 1.18 2.87 -4.42
N ILE A 29 0.77 3.43 -5.57
CA ILE A 29 0.92 4.86 -5.86
C ILE A 29 -0.42 5.58 -5.70
N VAL A 30 -0.43 6.69 -4.99
CA VAL A 30 -1.58 7.58 -4.81
C VAL A 30 -1.17 9.01 -5.11
N TYR A 31 -1.85 9.64 -6.07
CA TYR A 31 -1.73 11.08 -6.29
C TYR A 31 -2.75 11.79 -5.41
N TRP A 32 -2.26 12.60 -4.47
CA TRP A 32 -3.07 13.25 -3.45
C TRP A 32 -3.36 14.69 -3.81
N ASN A 33 -4.41 14.91 -4.60
CA ASN A 33 -4.87 16.24 -4.99
C ASN A 33 -6.39 16.25 -5.17
N SER A 34 -6.99 17.44 -5.15
CA SER A 34 -8.44 17.63 -5.19
C SER A 34 -9.10 17.13 -6.49
N THR A 35 -8.33 17.04 -7.59
CA THR A 35 -8.82 16.53 -8.88
C THR A 35 -9.01 15.01 -8.89
N ASN A 36 -8.38 14.29 -7.96
CA ASN A 36 -8.59 12.86 -7.77
C ASN A 36 -9.92 12.61 -7.04
N THR A 37 -10.97 12.40 -7.82
CA THR A 37 -12.35 12.25 -7.32
C THR A 37 -12.52 11.13 -6.31
N ARG A 38 -11.71 10.07 -6.37
CA ARG A 38 -11.80 8.94 -5.43
C ARG A 38 -11.45 9.34 -3.99
N LEU A 39 -10.53 10.29 -3.85
CA LEU A 39 -10.15 10.83 -2.55
C LEU A 39 -11.26 11.72 -1.99
N THR A 40 -11.88 12.55 -2.85
CA THR A 40 -12.90 13.52 -2.44
C THR A 40 -14.28 12.91 -2.22
N THR A 41 -14.63 11.85 -2.96
CA THR A 41 -15.83 11.03 -2.69
C THR A 41 -15.65 10.16 -1.43
N GLY A 42 -14.41 9.91 -1.02
CA GLY A 42 -14.07 9.06 0.12
C GLY A 42 -14.19 7.56 -0.17
N ASP A 43 -14.27 7.15 -1.44
CA ASP A 43 -14.34 5.74 -1.86
C ASP A 43 -12.96 5.08 -2.06
N MET A 44 -11.88 5.87 -2.00
CA MET A 44 -10.55 5.35 -2.24
C MET A 44 -10.13 4.41 -1.12
N SER A 45 -9.93 3.15 -1.51
CA SER A 45 -9.30 2.18 -0.64
C SER A 45 -8.30 1.31 -1.41
N ILE A 46 -7.24 0.92 -0.72
CA ILE A 46 -6.18 0.07 -1.27
C ILE A 46 -5.91 -1.09 -0.30
N GLN A 47 -5.62 -2.26 -0.86
CA GLN A 47 -5.16 -3.41 -0.10
C GLN A 47 -3.65 -3.57 -0.32
N VAL A 48 -2.91 -3.68 0.79
CA VAL A 48 -1.45 -3.75 0.81
C VAL A 48 -1.00 -4.98 1.60
N ASN A 49 0.19 -5.52 1.33
CA ASN A 49 0.78 -6.56 2.17
C ASN A 49 1.78 -5.96 3.16
N LEU A 50 2.16 -6.73 4.19
CA LEU A 50 3.36 -6.40 4.95
C LEU A 50 4.58 -6.35 4.01
N ASN A 51 5.45 -5.39 4.29
CA ASN A 51 6.63 -4.98 3.54
C ASN A 51 6.36 -4.25 2.22
N ASP A 52 5.11 -4.09 1.78
CA ASP A 52 4.78 -3.19 0.67
C ASP A 52 5.07 -1.73 1.03
N TYR A 53 5.07 -0.87 0.02
CA TYR A 53 5.18 0.58 0.16
C TYR A 53 3.91 1.27 -0.34
N LEU A 54 3.46 2.28 0.39
CA LEU A 54 2.49 3.26 -0.05
C LEU A 54 3.23 4.56 -0.40
N ASP A 55 3.25 4.89 -1.69
CA ASP A 55 3.83 6.11 -2.21
C ASP A 55 2.72 7.14 -2.45
N ILE A 56 2.73 8.22 -1.69
CA ILE A 56 1.80 9.34 -1.85
C ILE A 56 2.57 10.49 -2.50
N TYR A 57 2.09 10.92 -3.67
CA TYR A 57 2.62 12.08 -4.38
C TYR A 57 1.79 13.33 -4.05
N CYS A 58 2.47 14.38 -3.63
CA CYS A 58 1.89 15.70 -3.39
C CYS A 58 1.36 16.34 -4.68
N PRO A 59 0.43 17.31 -4.58
CA PRO A 59 0.08 18.18 -5.70
C PRO A 59 1.32 18.89 -6.24
N HIS A 60 1.46 18.93 -7.57
CA HIS A 60 2.60 19.56 -8.21
C HIS A 60 2.15 20.43 -9.38
N TYR A 61 2.72 21.64 -9.44
CA TYR A 61 2.39 22.64 -10.43
C TYR A 61 3.67 23.02 -11.18
N PRO A 62 3.77 22.72 -12.48
CA PRO A 62 5.02 22.89 -13.25
C PRO A 62 5.43 24.35 -13.46
N ASN A 63 4.49 25.29 -13.32
CA ASN A 63 4.73 26.71 -13.55
C ASN A 63 4.38 27.52 -12.29
N LYS A 64 5.31 28.36 -11.84
CA LYS A 64 5.06 29.38 -10.79
C LYS A 64 4.11 30.50 -11.24
N ARG A 65 3.74 30.53 -12.53
CA ARG A 65 2.80 31.50 -13.07
C ARG A 65 1.39 30.90 -13.06
N PRO A 66 0.41 31.59 -12.46
CA PRO A 66 -0.96 31.13 -12.46
C PRO A 66 -1.49 31.17 -13.90
N GLN A 67 -1.67 30.01 -14.54
CA GLN A 67 -2.58 29.91 -15.70
C GLN A 67 -4.05 29.83 -15.26
N GLY A 68 -4.32 29.96 -13.95
CA GLY A 68 -5.65 30.12 -13.36
C GLY A 68 -5.55 30.84 -12.03
N SER A 69 -6.62 31.49 -11.60
CA SER A 69 -6.69 32.39 -10.43
C SER A 69 -6.55 31.72 -9.05
N GLY A 70 -6.09 30.47 -8.97
CA GLY A 70 -6.01 29.70 -7.74
C GLY A 70 -4.59 29.57 -7.19
N GLN A 71 -4.44 29.72 -5.86
CA GLN A 71 -3.24 29.29 -5.14
C GLN A 71 -3.02 27.77 -5.34
N PRO A 72 -1.77 27.30 -5.34
CA PRO A 72 -1.49 25.87 -5.39
C PRO A 72 -2.04 25.16 -4.15
N GLU A 73 -2.46 23.90 -4.31
CA GLU A 73 -2.90 23.09 -3.18
C GLU A 73 -1.71 22.75 -2.26
N GLU A 74 -1.81 23.20 -1.01
CA GLU A 74 -0.89 22.84 0.07
C GLU A 74 -1.67 22.18 1.22
N LEU A 75 -1.17 21.05 1.71
CA LEU A 75 -1.90 20.20 2.66
C LEU A 75 -0.97 19.43 3.59
N ALA A 76 -1.50 19.05 4.76
CA ALA A 76 -0.86 18.12 5.68
C ALA A 76 -1.60 16.78 5.67
N LEU A 77 -0.84 15.68 5.61
CA LEU A 77 -1.33 14.30 5.65
C LEU A 77 -1.33 13.80 7.09
N TYR A 78 -2.45 13.25 7.50
CA TYR A 78 -2.66 12.70 8.84
C TYR A 78 -3.07 11.24 8.75
N LEU A 79 -2.51 10.44 9.66
CA LEU A 79 -3.04 9.15 10.02
C LEU A 79 -4.02 9.35 11.17
N VAL A 80 -5.28 9.00 10.94
CA VAL A 80 -6.40 9.30 11.83
C VAL A 80 -7.11 8.03 12.32
N GLY A 81 -7.86 8.16 13.41
CA GLY A 81 -8.78 7.10 13.84
C GLY A 81 -9.98 6.98 12.90
N GLU A 82 -10.63 5.82 12.91
CA GLU A 82 -11.79 5.51 12.07
C GLU A 82 -12.95 6.50 12.23
N ALA A 83 -13.23 6.95 13.46
CA ALA A 83 -14.28 7.93 13.70
C ALA A 83 -13.98 9.29 13.03
N SER A 84 -12.72 9.72 13.06
CA SER A 84 -12.25 10.97 12.45
C SER A 84 -12.19 10.91 10.92
N PHE A 85 -12.07 9.71 10.36
CA PHE A 85 -12.08 9.47 8.91
C PHE A 85 -13.37 9.92 8.23
N GLN A 86 -14.51 9.94 8.94
CA GLN A 86 -15.77 10.38 8.35
C GLN A 86 -15.77 11.88 8.01
N GLY A 87 -15.18 12.72 8.87
CA GLY A 87 -15.29 14.18 8.79
C GLY A 87 -14.07 14.94 8.26
N CYS A 88 -12.93 14.30 8.01
CA CYS A 88 -11.65 14.99 7.72
C CYS A 88 -11.37 16.12 8.72
N VAL A 89 -11.27 15.78 10.00
CA VAL A 89 -10.97 16.73 11.08
C VAL A 89 -9.71 16.32 11.82
N GLU A 90 -8.91 17.30 12.23
CA GLU A 90 -7.78 17.04 13.13
C GLU A 90 -8.31 16.65 14.51
N THR A 91 -7.73 15.62 15.12
CA THR A 91 -8.08 15.20 16.47
C THR A 91 -6.81 14.97 17.28
N ARG A 92 -6.94 14.93 18.62
CA ARG A 92 -5.79 14.69 19.52
C ARG A 92 -5.05 13.38 19.25
N GLY A 93 -5.69 12.41 18.61
CA GLY A 93 -5.08 11.13 18.20
C GLY A 93 -4.58 11.10 16.76
N ALA A 94 -4.75 12.18 15.99
CA ALA A 94 -4.25 12.28 14.63
C ALA A 94 -2.73 12.46 14.64
N ILE A 95 -2.04 11.65 13.84
CA ILE A 95 -0.58 11.71 13.71
C ILE A 95 -0.27 12.36 12.37
N LYS A 96 0.35 13.54 12.38
CA LYS A 96 0.88 14.15 11.15
C LYS A 96 1.95 13.22 10.56
N ARG A 97 1.73 12.75 9.34
CA ARG A 97 2.65 11.84 8.62
C ARG A 97 3.56 12.58 7.66
N TRP A 98 3.02 13.61 7.00
CA TRP A 98 3.74 14.36 5.99
C TRP A 98 3.08 15.73 5.75
N GLU A 99 3.83 16.64 5.13
CA GLU A 99 3.35 17.95 4.73
C GLU A 99 3.73 18.22 3.27
N CYS A 100 2.73 18.53 2.45
CA CYS A 100 2.89 18.93 1.05
C CYS A 100 2.88 20.45 0.97
N ASN A 101 4.05 21.07 1.15
CA ASN A 101 4.26 22.52 1.18
C ASN A 101 5.24 23.01 0.08
N THR A 102 5.61 22.14 -0.85
CA THR A 102 6.53 22.47 -1.95
C THR A 102 5.87 22.19 -3.31
N PRO A 103 4.81 22.93 -3.69
CA PRO A 103 4.03 22.66 -4.90
C PRO A 103 4.81 22.89 -6.21
N TYR A 104 5.89 23.67 -6.16
CA TYR A 104 6.71 24.05 -7.31
C TYR A 104 8.10 23.40 -7.30
N ASP A 105 8.22 22.21 -6.68
CA ASP A 105 9.50 21.49 -6.61
C ASP A 105 10.10 21.27 -8.02
N PRO A 106 11.37 21.62 -8.27
CA PRO A 106 11.96 21.54 -9.60
C PRO A 106 12.16 20.09 -10.10
N PHE A 107 12.08 19.10 -9.22
CA PHE A 107 12.25 17.68 -9.54
C PHE A 107 10.91 16.94 -9.72
N GLY A 108 9.80 17.67 -9.80
CA GLY A 108 8.46 17.12 -9.97
C GLY A 108 7.74 16.90 -8.63
N PRO A 109 6.69 16.07 -8.59
CA PRO A 109 5.90 15.90 -7.37
C PRO A 109 6.72 15.26 -6.25
N VAL A 110 6.72 15.91 -5.09
CA VAL A 110 7.32 15.37 -3.86
C VAL A 110 6.61 14.06 -3.48
N ARG A 111 7.40 13.03 -3.16
CA ARG A 111 6.92 11.70 -2.80
C ARG A 111 7.16 11.41 -1.32
N PHE A 112 6.08 11.19 -0.59
CA PHE A 112 6.10 10.54 0.70
C PHE A 112 5.98 9.03 0.53
N SER A 113 6.84 8.26 1.20
CA SER A 113 6.82 6.79 1.15
C SER A 113 6.59 6.23 2.54
N GLU A 114 5.48 5.55 2.74
CA GLU A 114 5.17 4.79 3.95
C GLU A 114 5.49 3.31 3.69
N LYS A 115 6.34 2.70 4.53
CA LYS A 115 6.59 1.26 4.47
C LYS A 115 5.62 0.55 5.40
N ILE A 116 4.87 -0.40 4.86
CA ILE A 116 3.88 -1.17 5.61
C ILE A 116 4.60 -2.24 6.41
N GLN A 117 5.12 -1.90 7.59
CA GLN A 117 5.92 -2.82 8.39
C GLN A 117 5.37 -2.97 9.81
N ARG A 118 5.54 -4.16 10.37
CA ARG A 118 5.10 -4.50 11.72
C ARG A 118 6.00 -3.95 12.81
N PHE A 119 7.29 -3.82 12.53
CA PHE A 119 8.28 -3.37 13.49
C PHE A 119 9.06 -2.22 12.86
N THR A 120 8.99 -1.07 13.49
CA THR A 120 9.74 0.11 13.07
C THR A 120 10.95 0.31 13.98
N PRO A 121 12.17 0.49 13.43
CA PRO A 121 13.32 0.85 14.25
C PRO A 121 13.28 2.31 14.72
N PHE A 122 12.37 3.12 14.18
CA PHE A 122 12.18 4.52 14.56
C PHE A 122 11.15 4.63 15.68
N SER A 123 11.51 5.31 16.77
CA SER A 123 10.66 5.44 17.98
C SER A 123 9.35 6.18 17.76
N LEU A 124 9.28 7.09 16.78
CA LEU A 124 8.06 7.77 16.35
C LEU A 124 7.49 7.16 15.06
N GLY A 125 7.98 5.99 14.66
CA GLY A 125 7.45 5.26 13.52
C GLY A 125 6.07 4.69 13.82
N PHE A 126 5.35 4.33 12.76
CA PHE A 126 4.05 3.71 12.87
C PHE A 126 4.13 2.23 12.48
N GLU A 127 3.40 1.39 13.21
CA GLU A 127 3.42 -0.06 13.01
C GLU A 127 2.09 -0.56 12.42
N PHE A 128 2.21 -1.41 11.40
CA PHE A 128 1.10 -1.99 10.68
C PHE A 128 0.88 -3.45 11.07
N LEU A 129 -0.38 -3.78 11.38
CA LEU A 129 -0.82 -5.10 11.78
C LEU A 129 -1.65 -5.73 10.64
N PRO A 130 -1.45 -7.02 10.36
CA PRO A 130 -2.28 -7.72 9.38
C PRO A 130 -3.76 -7.74 9.78
N GLY A 131 -4.65 -7.68 8.79
CA GLY A 131 -6.10 -7.68 9.00
C GLY A 131 -6.67 -6.35 9.50
N ARG A 132 -5.85 -5.30 9.69
CA ARG A 132 -6.29 -3.99 10.18
C ARG A 132 -6.48 -2.97 9.05
N HIS A 133 -7.34 -2.01 9.33
CA HIS A 133 -7.59 -0.83 8.49
C HIS A 133 -6.90 0.39 9.09
N TYR A 134 -6.31 1.19 8.22
CA TYR A 134 -5.60 2.42 8.56
C TYR A 134 -6.14 3.56 7.69
N TYR A 135 -6.37 4.70 8.29
CA TYR A 135 -7.16 5.77 7.70
C TYR A 135 -6.30 7.02 7.54
N TYR A 136 -6.09 7.45 6.30
CA TYR A 136 -5.41 8.69 5.98
C TYR A 136 -6.43 9.75 5.58
N SER A 137 -6.20 10.98 6.02
CA SER A 137 -6.94 12.16 5.56
C SER A 137 -5.99 13.35 5.46
N SER A 138 -6.35 14.35 4.65
CA SER A 138 -5.60 15.60 4.58
C SER A 138 -6.40 16.80 5.04
N LEU A 139 -5.70 17.78 5.57
CA LEU A 139 -6.21 19.10 5.90
C LEU A 139 -5.40 20.15 5.13
N PRO A 140 -6.02 21.29 4.74
CA PRO A 140 -5.27 22.41 4.19
C PRO A 140 -4.24 22.92 5.20
N THR A 141 -3.10 23.44 4.72
CA THR A 141 -2.17 24.19 5.57
C THR A 141 -2.75 25.56 5.92
N ASP A 142 -2.24 26.21 6.97
CA ASP A 142 -2.71 27.53 7.41
C ASP A 142 -2.62 28.60 6.30
N GLU A 143 -1.63 28.48 5.42
CA GLU A 143 -1.37 29.38 4.30
C GLU A 143 -2.04 28.94 2.98
N GLY A 144 -2.64 27.74 2.97
CA GLY A 144 -3.19 27.10 1.77
C GLY A 144 -4.64 27.49 1.46
N PRO A 145 -5.11 27.25 0.22
CA PRO A 145 -6.51 27.43 -0.13
C PRO A 145 -7.40 26.43 0.63
N PRO A 146 -8.70 26.71 0.81
CA PRO A 146 -9.62 25.70 1.33
C PRO A 146 -9.67 24.49 0.40
N LEU A 147 -9.57 23.29 0.98
CA LEU A 147 -9.54 22.02 0.24
C LEU A 147 -10.76 21.15 0.58
N PRO A 148 -11.25 20.34 -0.37
CA PRO A 148 -12.24 19.32 -0.07
C PRO A 148 -11.64 18.25 0.86
N CYS A 149 -12.51 17.56 1.60
CA CYS A 149 -12.13 16.39 2.39
C CYS A 149 -11.59 15.30 1.47
N MET A 150 -10.27 15.07 1.52
CA MET A 150 -9.60 13.98 0.81
C MET A 150 -9.17 12.91 1.80
N LYS A 151 -9.52 11.66 1.51
CA LYS A 151 -9.27 10.54 2.43
C LYS A 151 -9.04 9.21 1.74
N LEU A 152 -8.27 8.35 2.38
CA LEU A 152 -7.85 7.03 1.89
C LEU A 152 -7.93 5.99 3.00
N ARG A 153 -8.58 4.85 2.73
CA ARG A 153 -8.53 3.67 3.60
C ARG A 153 -7.49 2.67 3.08
N VAL A 154 -6.51 2.34 3.92
CA VAL A 154 -5.49 1.32 3.65
C VAL A 154 -5.83 0.06 4.44
N THR A 155 -6.00 -1.07 3.77
CA THR A 155 -6.24 -2.36 4.42
C THR A 155 -5.00 -3.23 4.29
N VAL A 156 -4.41 -3.63 5.43
CA VAL A 156 -3.27 -4.54 5.44
C VAL A 156 -3.79 -5.96 5.31
N CYS A 157 -3.36 -6.66 4.27
CA CYS A 157 -3.86 -7.98 3.98
C CYS A 157 -3.56 -8.97 5.11
N CYS A 158 -4.52 -9.89 5.17
CA CYS A 158 -4.37 -11.26 5.61
C CYS A 158 -4.19 -11.35 7.12
N GLU A 159 -5.30 -11.60 7.84
CA GLU A 159 -5.17 -12.03 9.23
C GLU A 159 -4.22 -13.25 9.30
N PRO A 160 -3.35 -13.30 10.32
CA PRO A 160 -2.53 -14.47 10.51
C PRO A 160 -3.46 -15.68 10.63
N ILE A 161 -3.20 -16.75 9.87
CA ILE A 161 -3.91 -18.00 9.99
C ILE A 161 -3.60 -18.54 11.39
N THR A 162 -4.44 -18.24 12.36
CA THR A 162 -4.44 -18.98 13.61
C THR A 162 -4.98 -20.36 13.26
N THR A 163 -4.10 -21.36 13.21
CA THR A 163 -4.51 -22.77 13.25
C THR A 163 -5.24 -22.98 14.57
N SER A 164 -6.56 -22.77 14.53
CA SER A 164 -7.48 -23.21 15.56
C SER A 164 -7.51 -24.74 15.49
N GLU A 165 -6.63 -25.39 16.25
CA GLU A 165 -6.89 -26.75 16.70
C GLU A 165 -7.99 -26.69 17.77
N GLY A 166 -9.17 -27.24 17.46
CA GLY A 166 -10.08 -27.73 18.50
C GLY A 166 -11.56 -27.28 18.45
N SER A 167 -12.37 -28.10 17.77
CA SER A 167 -13.76 -28.50 18.10
C SER A 167 -14.99 -27.59 17.87
N LYS A 168 -15.82 -28.08 16.92
CA LYS A 168 -17.29 -28.30 16.92
C LYS A 168 -18.27 -27.12 16.66
N GLN A 169 -18.87 -27.17 15.45
CA GLN A 169 -20.31 -27.07 15.05
C GLN A 169 -21.26 -26.15 15.87
N ILE A 170 -22.10 -25.23 15.32
CA ILE A 170 -23.07 -25.31 14.21
C ILE A 170 -23.62 -23.89 13.83
N GLN A 171 -23.99 -23.73 12.54
CA GLN A 171 -24.98 -22.84 11.86
C GLN A 171 -24.83 -21.33 11.61
N GLU A 172 -24.88 -21.04 10.28
CA GLU A 172 -25.53 -19.94 9.52
C GLU A 172 -25.28 -18.50 9.98
N THR A 173 -24.60 -17.63 9.21
CA THR A 173 -25.14 -17.07 7.96
C THR A 173 -24.01 -16.34 7.20
N GLY A 174 -23.89 -16.61 5.89
CA GLY A 174 -23.44 -15.63 4.87
C GLY A 174 -22.11 -14.88 5.08
N ALA A 175 -21.02 -15.53 5.48
CA ALA A 175 -19.69 -14.94 5.29
C ALA A 175 -19.28 -15.14 3.82
N VAL A 176 -19.27 -14.04 3.05
CA VAL A 176 -18.61 -14.00 1.74
C VAL A 176 -17.16 -14.40 1.98
N ILE A 177 -16.86 -15.65 1.65
CA ILE A 177 -15.50 -16.16 1.58
C ILE A 177 -14.81 -15.29 0.53
N SER A 178 -14.10 -14.25 0.99
CA SER A 178 -13.07 -13.63 0.18
C SER A 178 -12.03 -14.73 0.03
N ALA A 179 -12.20 -15.49 -1.05
CA ALA A 179 -11.23 -16.45 -1.50
C ALA A 179 -9.92 -15.66 -1.56
N CYS A 180 -9.06 -15.90 -0.57
CA CYS A 180 -7.64 -15.73 -0.76
C CYS A 180 -7.40 -16.48 -2.06
N TYR A 181 -7.14 -15.74 -3.15
CA TYR A 181 -6.62 -16.35 -4.36
C TYR A 181 -5.35 -17.04 -3.88
N LEU A 182 -5.48 -18.35 -3.63
CA LEU A 182 -4.36 -19.28 -3.59
C LEU A 182 -3.55 -18.83 -4.78
N ARG A 183 -2.34 -18.29 -4.52
CA ARG A 183 -1.47 -17.77 -5.57
C ARG A 183 -1.56 -18.78 -6.71
N THR A 184 -2.25 -18.42 -7.79
CA THR A 184 -2.07 -19.13 -9.04
C THR A 184 -0.59 -18.93 -9.27
N ALA A 185 0.15 -20.03 -9.11
CA ALA A 185 1.60 -20.01 -9.25
C ALA A 185 1.86 -19.18 -10.49
N SER A 186 2.61 -18.07 -10.31
CA SER A 186 2.77 -17.04 -11.33
C SER A 186 3.01 -17.75 -12.66
N PRO A 187 2.43 -17.34 -13.80
CA PRO A 187 2.64 -18.03 -15.08
C PRO A 187 4.09 -18.48 -15.37
N PRO A 188 5.16 -17.75 -14.96
CA PRO A 188 6.53 -18.26 -15.05
C PRO A 188 6.83 -19.51 -14.19
N LEU A 189 6.27 -19.65 -12.98
CA LEU A 189 6.42 -20.83 -12.12
C LEU A 189 5.78 -22.07 -12.74
N LEU A 190 4.57 -21.97 -13.30
CA LEU A 190 3.93 -23.08 -14.02
C LEU A 190 4.73 -23.48 -15.27
N LEU A 191 5.18 -22.49 -16.06
CA LEU A 191 6.00 -22.74 -17.23
C LEU A 191 7.31 -23.44 -16.85
N THR A 192 7.99 -22.98 -15.79
CA THR A 192 9.23 -23.60 -15.33
C THR A 192 9.03 -25.02 -14.82
N LEU A 193 7.93 -25.31 -14.10
CA LEU A 193 7.62 -26.67 -13.65
C LEU A 193 7.40 -27.60 -14.84
N VAL A 194 6.66 -27.12 -15.85
CA VAL A 194 6.40 -27.85 -17.11
C VAL A 194 7.71 -28.07 -17.89
N LEU A 195 8.57 -27.06 -18.03
CA LEU A 195 9.89 -27.16 -18.66
C LEU A 195 10.85 -28.08 -17.88
N LEU A 196 10.77 -28.11 -16.56
CA LEU A 196 11.53 -29.03 -15.72
C LEU A 196 11.07 -30.47 -15.92
N LEU A 197 9.76 -30.71 -15.99
CA LEU A 197 9.15 -32.03 -16.24
C LEU A 197 9.37 -32.54 -17.67
N LEU A 198 9.49 -31.65 -18.65
CA LEU A 198 9.79 -31.97 -20.05
C LEU A 198 11.28 -32.27 -20.31
N THR A 199 12.17 -31.99 -19.34
CA THR A 199 13.63 -32.14 -19.47
C THR A 199 14.24 -33.14 -18.48
N THR A 200 13.41 -33.98 -17.85
CA THR A 200 13.81 -35.17 -17.06
C THR A 200 13.67 -36.43 -17.86
#